data_AF-A0A0C9ZZ25-F1
#
_entry.id   AF-A0A0C9ZZ25-F1
#
_cell.length_a   1.000
_cell.length_b   1.000
_cell.length_c   1.000
_cell.angle_alpha   90.00
_cell.angle_beta   90.00
_cell.angle_gamma   90.00
#
_symmetry.space_group_name_H-M   'P 1'
#
loop_
_entity.id
_entity.type
_entity.pdbx_description
1 polymer ?
#
loop_
_entity_poly.entity_id
_entity_poly.type
_entity_poly.pdbx_seq_one_letter_code
_entity_poly.pdbx_strand_id
1 'polypeptide(L)'
;MRTERGCPIPAITCLPRSSVSVHLQKDVDVLLKELKPCTRHLRTTLGNYTDELRTLERLYYKNANQHRTALFFKRILETRRYGQRLIALNISEHVDCLYASFFGVNQKPFKGTWTHVPTGTSISSVLDRISVACKLLDKVRE
;
A
#
# COMPACT_ATOMS: atom_id res chain seq x y z
N MET A 1 1.01 -6.10 -21.62
CA MET A 1 1.83 -6.04 -20.38
C MET A 1 1.21 -6.92 -19.32
N ARG A 2 1.80 -8.09 -19.06
CA ARG A 2 1.39 -9.00 -17.97
C ARG A 2 1.86 -8.37 -16.66
N THR A 3 0.94 -7.80 -15.87
CA THR A 3 1.25 -7.50 -14.47
C THR A 3 1.34 -8.82 -13.72
N GLU A 4 2.55 -9.15 -13.28
CA GLU A 4 2.80 -10.27 -12.39
C GLU A 4 1.88 -10.18 -11.19
N ARG A 5 1.04 -11.21 -11.04
CA ARG A 5 0.04 -11.34 -9.98
C ARG A 5 0.77 -11.94 -8.77
N GLY A 6 0.78 -11.20 -7.67
CA GLY A 6 1.36 -11.64 -6.40
C GLY A 6 2.89 -11.57 -6.40
N CYS A 7 3.47 -10.38 -6.44
CA CYS A 7 4.85 -10.26 -5.98
C CYS A 7 4.85 -10.50 -4.46
N PRO A 8 5.59 -11.49 -3.96
CA PRO A 8 5.79 -11.63 -2.52
C PRO A 8 6.43 -10.33 -2.00
N ILE A 9 6.02 -9.91 -0.81
CA ILE A 9 6.63 -8.76 -0.13
C ILE A 9 8.13 -9.05 -0.06
N PRO A 10 8.99 -8.22 -0.66
CA PRO A 10 10.42 -8.48 -0.67
C PRO A 10 10.91 -8.55 0.78
N ALA A 11 11.76 -9.52 1.07
CA ALA A 11 12.32 -9.70 2.40
C ALA A 11 13.04 -8.40 2.79
N ILE A 12 12.51 -7.69 3.79
CA ILE A 12 13.05 -6.40 4.20
C ILE A 12 14.39 -6.66 4.89
N THR A 13 15.47 -6.32 4.21
CA THR A 13 16.81 -6.34 4.80
C THR A 13 16.96 -5.14 5.71
N CYS A 14 17.36 -5.39 6.96
CA CYS A 14 17.48 -4.36 7.99
C CYS A 14 18.91 -4.30 8.52
N LEU A 15 19.36 -3.10 8.84
CA LEU A 15 20.63 -2.84 9.52
C LEU A 15 20.35 -2.48 10.99
N PRO A 16 21.27 -2.80 11.92
CA PRO A 16 21.10 -2.43 13.32
C PRO A 16 21.15 -0.91 13.47
N ARG A 17 20.43 -0.35 14.44
CA ARG A 17 20.44 1.10 14.74
C ARG A 17 21.83 1.70 14.92
N SER A 18 22.78 0.92 15.43
CA SER A 18 24.18 1.33 15.59
C SER A 18 24.89 1.65 14.26
N SER A 19 24.37 1.19 13.12
CA SER A 19 24.91 1.53 11.80
C SER A 19 24.56 2.95 11.35
N VAL A 20 23.67 3.64 12.06
CA VAL A 20 23.21 5.00 11.74
C VAL A 20 23.86 6.00 12.69
N SER A 21 24.39 7.08 12.13
CA SER A 21 25.03 8.15 12.91
C SER A 21 24.04 8.72 13.93
N VAL A 22 24.53 9.05 15.13
CA VAL A 22 23.69 9.51 16.25
C VAL A 22 22.85 10.74 15.89
N HIS A 23 23.37 11.60 15.01
CA HIS A 23 22.64 12.78 14.52
C HIS A 23 21.40 12.39 13.70
N LEU A 24 21.53 11.42 12.79
CA LEU A 24 20.44 10.96 11.93
C LEU A 24 19.40 10.12 12.70
N GLN A 25 19.74 9.60 13.87
CA GLN A 25 18.78 8.82 14.68
C GLN A 25 17.58 9.67 15.13
N LYS A 26 17.80 10.97 15.40
CA LYS A 26 16.72 11.90 15.75
C LYS A 26 15.77 12.13 14.57
N ASP A 27 16.31 12.21 13.36
CA ASP A 27 15.51 12.38 12.15
C ASP A 27 14.65 11.15 11.90
N VAL A 28 15.20 9.95 12.10
CA VAL A 28 14.44 8.69 12.03
C VAL A 28 13.30 8.67 13.05
N ASP A 29 13.51 9.15 14.28
CA ASP A 29 12.44 9.25 15.29
C ASP A 29 11.30 10.17 14.84
N VAL A 30 11.62 11.31 14.22
CA VAL A 30 10.62 12.24 13.67
C VAL A 30 9.85 11.57 12.53
N LEU A 31 10.56 10.97 11.57
CA LEU A 31 9.95 10.29 10.44
C LEU A 31 9.05 9.12 10.87
N LEU A 32 9.42 8.36 11.90
CA LEU A 32 8.58 7.27 12.42
C LEU A 32 7.32 7.79 13.11
N LYS A 33 7.41 8.92 13.81
CA LYS A 33 6.24 9.59 14.41
C LYS A 33 5.25 10.04 13.34
N GLU A 34 5.72 10.49 12.19
CA GLU A 34 4.89 10.89 11.04
C GLU A 34 4.39 9.69 10.22
N LEU A 35 5.20 8.65 10.07
CA LEU A 35 4.83 7.45 9.32
C LEU A 35 3.68 6.70 9.99
N LYS A 36 3.64 6.63 11.32
CA LYS A 36 2.60 5.93 12.09
C LYS A 36 1.17 6.40 11.80
N PRO A 37 0.82 7.70 11.84
CA PRO A 37 -0.51 8.16 11.46
C PRO A 37 -0.78 7.91 9.97
N CYS A 38 0.22 8.05 9.10
CA CYS A 38 0.07 7.76 7.67
C CYS A 38 -0.28 6.28 7.41
N THR A 39 0.35 5.33 8.09
CA THR A 39 0.04 3.89 7.93
C THR A 39 -1.39 3.58 8.37
N ARG A 40 -1.83 4.16 9.49
CA ARG A 40 -3.21 4.02 9.99
C ARG A 40 -4.21 4.63 9.03
N HIS A 41 -3.95 5.85 8.57
CA HIS A 41 -4.82 6.54 7.63
C HIS A 41 -4.95 5.77 6.31
N LEU A 42 -3.83 5.31 5.75
CA LEU A 42 -3.80 4.51 4.54
C LEU A 42 -4.64 3.23 4.69
N ARG A 43 -4.51 2.52 5.81
CA ARG A 43 -5.28 1.31 6.10
C ARG A 43 -6.77 1.60 6.14
N THR A 44 -7.19 2.65 6.83
CA THR A 44 -8.60 3.06 6.91
C THR A 44 -9.14 3.43 5.53
N THR A 45 -8.41 4.26 4.78
CA THR A 45 -8.83 4.73 3.45
C THR A 45 -8.93 3.57 2.45
N LEU A 46 -7.98 2.62 2.45
CA LEU A 46 -8.07 1.42 1.61
C LEU A 46 -9.19 0.46 2.05
N GLY A 47 -9.50 0.41 3.35
CA GLY A 47 -10.67 -0.30 3.86
C GLY A 47 -11.96 0.25 3.28
N ASN A 48 -12.16 1.57 3.40
CA ASN A 48 -13.32 2.27 2.82
C ASN A 48 -13.41 2.06 1.30
N TYR A 49 -12.28 2.21 0.60
CA TYR A 49 -12.21 1.98 -0.84
C TYR A 49 -12.63 0.56 -1.23
N THR A 50 -12.24 -0.43 -0.43
CA THR A 50 -12.61 -1.84 -0.66
C THR A 50 -14.12 -2.05 -0.50
N ASP A 51 -14.74 -1.38 0.47
CA ASP A 51 -16.19 -1.47 0.69
C ASP A 51 -17.00 -0.76 -0.42
N GLU A 52 -16.51 0.38 -0.90
CA GLU A 52 -17.06 1.04 -2.10
C GLU A 52 -16.93 0.16 -3.34
N LEU A 53 -15.78 -0.49 -3.54
CA LEU A 53 -15.58 -1.40 -4.66
C LEU A 53 -16.53 -2.62 -4.59
N ARG A 54 -16.74 -3.19 -3.41
CA ARG A 54 -17.73 -4.28 -3.20
C ARG A 54 -19.14 -3.84 -3.56
N THR A 55 -19.49 -2.60 -3.24
CA THR A 55 -20.77 -2.01 -3.61
C THR A 55 -20.89 -1.90 -5.13
N LEU A 56 -19.84 -1.42 -5.80
CA LEU A 56 -19.75 -1.35 -7.26
C LEU A 56 -19.83 -2.74 -7.92
N GLU A 57 -19.24 -3.77 -7.32
CA GLU A 57 -19.33 -5.15 -7.81
C GLU A 57 -20.75 -5.71 -7.75
N ARG A 58 -21.48 -5.44 -6.66
CA ARG A 58 -22.91 -5.81 -6.54
C ARG A 58 -23.77 -5.09 -7.58
N LEU A 59 -23.52 -3.80 -7.81
CA LEU A 59 -24.21 -3.03 -8.84
C LEU A 59 -23.90 -3.57 -10.24
N TYR A 60 -22.64 -3.89 -10.53
CA TYR A 60 -22.24 -4.49 -11.78
C TYR A 60 -22.98 -5.80 -12.02
N TYR A 61 -23.01 -6.70 -11.03
CA TYR A 61 -23.65 -8.01 -11.18
C TYR A 61 -25.15 -7.89 -11.49
N LYS A 62 -25.84 -6.94 -10.85
CA LYS A 62 -27.27 -6.69 -11.10
C LYS A 62 -27.55 -6.10 -12.49
N ASN A 63 -26.67 -5.23 -12.99
CA ASN A 63 -26.93 -4.43 -14.19
C ASN A 63 -26.24 -4.95 -15.47
N ALA A 64 -25.42 -6.00 -15.35
CA ALA A 64 -24.60 -6.51 -16.45
C ALA A 64 -25.38 -6.92 -17.69
N ASN A 65 -26.55 -7.53 -17.53
CA ASN A 65 -27.34 -8.02 -18.65
C ASN A 65 -28.15 -6.91 -19.36
N GLN A 66 -28.49 -5.83 -18.64
CA GLN A 66 -29.32 -4.74 -19.18
C GLN A 66 -28.49 -3.65 -19.87
N HIS A 67 -27.27 -3.41 -19.40
CA HIS A 67 -26.49 -2.24 -19.80
C HIS A 67 -25.12 -2.59 -20.39
N ARG A 68 -24.87 -3.84 -20.78
CA ARG A 68 -23.56 -4.34 -21.24
C ARG A 68 -22.88 -3.47 -22.31
N THR A 69 -23.66 -2.91 -23.23
CA THR A 69 -23.17 -2.09 -24.35
C THR A 69 -23.12 -0.60 -24.03
N ALA A 70 -23.73 -0.16 -22.94
CA ALA A 70 -23.81 1.23 -22.57
C ALA A 70 -22.44 1.79 -22.18
N LEU A 71 -22.13 3.01 -22.62
CA LEU A 71 -20.83 3.65 -22.37
C LEU A 71 -20.55 3.83 -20.88
N PHE A 72 -21.57 4.15 -20.08
CA PHE A 72 -21.42 4.24 -18.62
C PHE A 72 -21.06 2.89 -17.98
N PHE A 73 -21.54 1.78 -18.55
CA PHE A 73 -21.24 0.45 -18.06
C PHE A 73 -19.81 0.01 -18.38
N LYS A 74 -19.27 0.47 -19.51
CA LYS A 74 -17.85 0.32 -19.84
C LYS A 74 -16.96 1.05 -18.83
N ARG A 75 -17.33 2.28 -18.43
CA ARG A 75 -16.62 3.01 -17.36
C ARG A 75 -16.64 2.26 -16.04
N ILE A 76 -17.80 1.71 -15.64
CA ILE A 76 -17.91 0.87 -14.44
C ILE A 76 -16.98 -0.35 -14.51
N LEU A 77 -16.89 -1.01 -15.66
CA LEU A 77 -15.95 -2.13 -15.89
C LEU A 77 -14.50 -1.70 -15.71
N GLU A 78 -14.11 -0.54 -16.23
CA GLU A 78 -12.75 0.00 -16.09
C GLU A 78 -12.44 0.39 -14.64
N THR A 79 -13.33 1.12 -13.97
CA THR A 79 -13.19 1.46 -12.55
C THR A 79 -13.03 0.22 -11.69
N ARG A 80 -13.84 -0.83 -11.95
CA ARG A 80 -13.70 -2.13 -11.26
C ARG A 80 -12.34 -2.76 -11.50
N ARG A 81 -11.90 -2.81 -12.77
CA ARG A 81 -10.62 -3.41 -13.14
C ARG A 81 -9.45 -2.70 -12.46
N TYR A 82 -9.43 -1.38 -12.45
CA TYR A 82 -8.38 -0.62 -11.78
C TYR A 82 -8.46 -0.72 -10.27
N GLY A 83 -9.66 -0.72 -9.68
CA GLY A 83 -9.83 -0.88 -8.25
C GLY A 83 -9.39 -2.24 -7.72
N GLN A 84 -9.71 -3.31 -8.44
CA GLN A 84 -9.19 -4.64 -8.12
C GLN A 84 -7.67 -4.71 -8.23
N ARG A 85 -7.07 -4.04 -9.22
CA ARG A 85 -5.60 -3.94 -9.35
C ARG A 85 -4.99 -3.14 -8.20
N LEU A 86 -5.63 -2.08 -7.74
CA LEU A 86 -5.17 -1.27 -6.62
C LEU A 86 -5.17 -2.07 -5.32
N ILE A 87 -6.26 -2.81 -5.04
CA ILE A 87 -6.34 -3.69 -3.87
C ILE A 87 -5.26 -4.78 -3.93
N ALA A 88 -5.07 -5.39 -5.11
CA ALA A 88 -4.07 -6.44 -5.29
C ALA A 88 -2.62 -5.99 -5.08
N LEU A 89 -2.34 -4.67 -5.04
CA LEU A 89 -1.01 -4.17 -4.69
C LEU A 89 -0.70 -4.28 -3.19
N ASN A 90 -1.71 -4.49 -2.33
CA ASN A 90 -1.55 -4.62 -0.87
C ASN A 90 -0.67 -3.53 -0.25
N ILE A 91 -0.86 -2.27 -0.65
CA ILE A 91 0.04 -1.15 -0.28
C ILE A 91 0.07 -0.93 1.23
N SER A 92 -1.09 -1.08 1.90
CA SER A 92 -1.17 -0.98 3.36
C SER A 92 -0.23 -1.98 4.03
N GLU A 93 -0.17 -3.21 3.54
CA GLU A 93 0.68 -4.27 4.08
C GLU A 93 2.16 -3.96 3.84
N HIS A 94 2.53 -3.49 2.65
CA HIS A 94 3.91 -3.07 2.35
C HIS A 94 4.39 -1.95 3.26
N VAL A 95 3.53 -0.95 3.50
CA VAL A 95 3.84 0.19 4.38
C VAL A 95 3.86 -0.24 5.86
N ASP A 96 2.98 -1.15 6.26
CA ASP A 96 2.97 -1.74 7.60
C ASP A 96 4.24 -2.57 7.86
N CYS A 97 4.66 -3.39 6.89
CA CYS A 97 5.91 -4.16 6.95
C CYS A 97 7.12 -3.22 7.01
N LEU A 98 7.14 -2.16 6.20
CA LEU A 98 8.19 -1.14 6.26
C LEU A 98 8.26 -0.51 7.66
N TYR A 99 7.13 -0.09 8.21
CA TYR A 99 7.08 0.48 9.56
C TYR A 99 7.53 -0.53 10.62
N ALA A 100 7.07 -1.78 10.54
CA ALA A 100 7.43 -2.84 11.48
C ALA A 100 8.92 -3.19 11.42
N SER A 101 9.56 -3.06 10.25
CA SER A 101 10.98 -3.37 10.06
C SER A 101 11.90 -2.55 10.97
N PHE A 102 11.49 -1.34 11.37
CA PHE A 102 12.25 -0.51 12.32
C PHE A 102 12.30 -1.09 13.75
N PHE A 103 11.38 -1.98 14.09
CA PHE A 103 11.28 -2.61 15.41
C PHE A 103 11.75 -4.08 15.41
N GLY A 104 12.15 -4.60 14.25
CA GLY A 104 12.57 -5.99 14.07
C GLY A 104 11.42 -6.95 13.74
N VAL A 105 11.74 -8.03 13.03
CA VAL A 105 10.77 -8.94 12.39
C VAL A 105 9.93 -9.77 13.40
N ASN A 106 10.38 -9.89 14.65
CA ASN A 106 9.77 -10.78 15.65
C ASN A 106 9.36 -10.09 16.96
N GLN A 107 9.46 -8.76 17.06
CA GLN A 107 9.02 -8.06 18.26
C GLN A 107 7.56 -7.66 18.15
N LYS A 108 6.81 -7.70 19.26
CA LYS A 108 5.47 -7.10 19.33
C LYS A 108 5.60 -5.67 18.81
N PRO A 109 5.02 -5.36 17.64
CA PRO A 109 5.25 -4.07 17.03
C PRO A 109 4.73 -2.99 17.98
N PHE A 110 5.34 -1.81 17.95
CA PHE A 110 4.87 -0.61 18.63
C PHE A 110 5.18 -0.44 20.14
N LYS A 111 6.02 -1.27 20.77
CA LYS A 111 6.48 -1.01 22.15
C LYS A 111 7.99 -0.79 22.21
N GLY A 112 8.38 0.47 22.40
CA GLY A 112 9.76 0.87 22.67
C GLY A 112 10.42 1.64 21.53
N THR A 113 11.70 1.92 21.72
CA THR A 113 12.54 2.63 20.77
C THR A 113 12.86 1.72 19.58
N TRP A 114 12.91 2.27 18.37
CA TRP A 114 13.29 1.51 17.18
C TRP A 114 14.73 0.96 17.31
N THR A 115 14.94 -0.21 16.71
CA THR A 115 16.14 -1.02 16.87
C THR A 115 16.88 -1.28 15.55
N HIS A 116 16.19 -1.11 14.43
CA HIS A 116 16.70 -1.40 13.10
C HIS A 116 16.32 -0.29 12.11
N VAL A 117 17.05 -0.20 11.00
CA VAL A 117 16.70 0.64 9.85
C VAL A 117 16.62 -0.23 8.60
N PRO A 118 15.53 -0.15 7.82
CA PRO A 118 15.44 -0.84 6.54
C PRO A 118 16.48 -0.31 5.55
N THR A 119 17.03 -1.20 4.75
CA THR A 119 18.00 -0.86 3.71
C THR A 119 17.34 0.04 2.65
N GLY A 120 18.13 0.90 1.99
CA GLY A 120 17.63 1.78 0.92
C GLY A 120 16.89 1.02 -0.19
N THR A 121 17.34 -0.19 -0.54
CA THR A 121 16.66 -1.08 -1.50
C THR A 121 15.25 -1.47 -1.06
N SER A 122 15.07 -1.80 0.22
CA SER A 122 13.76 -2.12 0.81
C SER A 122 12.82 -0.91 0.76
N ILE A 123 13.34 0.28 1.09
CA ILE A 123 12.57 1.54 1.03
C ILE A 123 12.17 1.85 -0.41
N SER A 124 13.12 1.81 -1.35
CA SER A 124 12.87 2.05 -2.77
C SER A 124 11.82 1.10 -3.34
N SER A 125 11.86 -0.19 -2.97
CA SER A 125 10.86 -1.14 -3.44
C SER A 125 9.45 -0.80 -2.95
N VAL A 126 9.28 -0.30 -1.72
CA VAL A 126 7.96 0.13 -1.20
C VAL A 126 7.51 1.42 -1.91
N LEU A 127 8.43 2.37 -2.13
CA LEU A 127 8.14 3.59 -2.88
C LEU A 127 7.71 3.30 -4.32
N ASP A 128 8.33 2.33 -5.00
CA ASP A 128 7.94 1.91 -6.34
C ASP A 128 6.50 1.37 -6.36
N ARG A 129 6.10 0.60 -5.34
CA ARG A 129 4.71 0.11 -5.22
C ARG A 129 3.72 1.24 -5.01
N ILE A 130 4.06 2.22 -4.18
CA ILE A 130 3.25 3.43 -3.97
C ILE A 130 3.15 4.23 -5.27
N SER A 131 4.24 4.39 -6.01
CA SER A 131 4.25 5.08 -7.31
C SER A 131 3.33 4.39 -8.32
N VAL A 132 3.37 3.06 -8.40
CA VAL A 132 2.46 2.28 -9.27
C VAL A 132 1.00 2.49 -8.84
N ALA A 133 0.72 2.54 -7.54
CA ALA A 133 -0.61 2.79 -7.03
C ALA A 133 -1.15 4.17 -7.41
N CYS A 134 -0.33 5.22 -7.28
CA CYS A 134 -0.67 6.58 -7.73
C CYS A 134 -1.01 6.59 -9.22
N LYS A 135 -0.19 5.94 -10.07
CA LYS A 135 -0.45 5.83 -11.51
C LYS A 135 -1.75 5.10 -11.83
N LEU A 136 -2.14 4.09 -11.04
CA LEU A 136 -3.42 3.41 -11.20
C LEU A 136 -4.59 4.33 -10.80
N LEU A 137 -4.44 5.11 -9.74
CA LEU A 137 -5.46 6.07 -9.31
C LEU A 137 -5.67 7.18 -10.33
N ASP A 138 -4.60 7.68 -10.95
CA ASP A 138 -4.70 8.66 -12.04
C ASP A 138 -5.53 8.10 -13.22
N LYS A 139 -5.37 6.81 -13.53
CA LYS A 139 -6.17 6.12 -14.56
C LYS A 139 -7.62 5.84 -14.19
N VAL A 140 -7.99 5.89 -12.91
CA VAL A 140 -9.39 5.82 -12.49
C VAL A 140 -10.10 7.16 -12.63
N ARG A 141 -9.33 8.26 -12.58
CA ARG A 141 -9.84 9.63 -12.59
C ARG A 141 -10.04 10.19 -14.02
N GLU A 142 -9.30 9.68 -15.00
CA GLU A 142 -9.50 9.93 -16.45
C GLU A 142 -10.77 9.27 -16.99
#